data_AF-A0A1V1PSL2-F1
#
_entry.id   AF-A0A1V1PSL2-F1
#
_cell.length_a   1.000
_cell.length_b   1.000
_cell.length_c   1.000
_cell.angle_alpha   90.00
_cell.angle_beta   90.00
_cell.angle_gamma   90.00
#
_symmetry.space_group_name_H-M   'P 1'
#
loop_
_entity.id
_entity.type
_entity.pdbx_description
1 polymer ?
#
loop_
_entity_poly.entity_id
_entity_poly.type
_entity_poly.pdbx_seq_one_letter_code
_entity_poly.pdbx_strand_id
1 'polypeptide(L)' 'MADDARREEIKSAIFKGSIADAVLLGGGFALYMVTDQLAWLIGGAVIGGAVFVLLLAQAGAFTHKP' A
#
# COMPACT_ATOMS: atom_id res chain seq x y z
N MET A 1 -4.62 -24.72 -9.38
CA MET A 1 -5.88 -24.14 -8.87
C MET A 1 -5.68 -23.35 -7.57
N ALA A 2 -5.24 -23.96 -6.46
CA ALA A 2 -5.04 -23.23 -5.19
C ALA A 2 -3.87 -22.22 -5.24
N ASP A 3 -2.77 -22.55 -5.90
CA ASP A 3 -1.65 -21.62 -6.09
C ASP A 3 -1.95 -20.48 -7.08
N ASP A 4 -2.79 -20.75 -8.08
CA ASP A 4 -3.21 -19.75 -9.06
C ASP A 4 -4.11 -18.70 -8.39
N ALA A 5 -5.10 -19.14 -7.61
CA ALA A 5 -5.97 -18.26 -6.83
C ALA A 5 -5.17 -17.39 -5.84
N ARG A 6 -4.19 -17.99 -5.14
CA ARG A 6 -3.30 -17.24 -4.23
C ARG A 6 -2.44 -16.22 -4.96
N ARG A 7 -1.89 -16.56 -6.14
CA ARG A 7 -1.14 -15.60 -6.97
C ARG A 7 -2.02 -14.45 -7.45
N GLU A 8 -3.27 -14.71 -7.79
CA GLU A 8 -4.23 -13.66 -8.16
C GLU A 8 -4.57 -12.74 -6.99
N GLU A 9 -4.76 -13.29 -5.79
CA GLU A 9 -4.97 -12.49 -4.56
C GLU A 9 -3.77 -11.59 -4.25
N ILE A 10 -2.54 -12.11 -4.35
CA ILE A 10 -1.32 -11.31 -4.15
C ILE A 10 -1.22 -10.21 -5.21
N LYS A 11 -1.48 -10.51 -6.48
CA LYS A 11 -1.51 -9.48 -7.55
C LYS A 11 -2.56 -8.42 -7.28
N SER A 12 -3.75 -8.81 -6.84
CA SER A 12 -4.83 -7.90 -6.46
C SER A 12 -4.42 -7.01 -5.30
N ALA A 13 -3.77 -7.57 -4.28
CA ALA A 13 -3.27 -6.83 -3.14
C ALA A 13 -2.14 -5.85 -3.51
N ILE A 14 -1.22 -6.23 -4.41
CA ILE A 14 -0.21 -5.31 -4.95
C ILE A 14 -0.90 -4.12 -5.65
N PHE A 15 -1.86 -4.40 -6.53
CA PHE A 15 -2.57 -3.35 -7.26
C PHE A 15 -3.33 -2.41 -6.33
N LYS A 16 -4.14 -2.96 -5.41
CA LYS A 16 -4.87 -2.19 -4.39
C LYS A 16 -3.92 -1.39 -3.51
N GLY A 17 -2.83 -2.00 -3.08
CA GLY A 17 -1.80 -1.34 -2.29
C GLY A 17 -1.18 -0.18 -3.04
N SER A 18 -0.81 -0.35 -4.31
CA SER A 18 -0.21 0.71 -5.11
C SER A 18 -1.14 1.89 -5.32
N ILE A 19 -2.45 1.64 -5.48
CA ILE A 19 -3.45 2.71 -5.56
C ILE A 19 -3.56 3.43 -4.22
N ALA A 20 -3.65 2.68 -3.12
CA ALA A 20 -3.74 3.27 -1.78
C ALA A 20 -2.51 4.14 -1.47
N ASP A 21 -1.31 3.65 -1.79
CA ASP A 21 -0.06 4.38 -1.61
C ASP A 21 -0.01 5.64 -2.48
N ALA A 22 -0.40 5.55 -3.76
CA ALA A 22 -0.46 6.71 -4.65
C ALA A 22 -1.46 7.77 -4.18
N VAL A 23 -2.62 7.37 -3.65
CA VAL A 23 -3.62 8.30 -3.09
C VAL A 23 -3.09 8.98 -1.83
N LEU A 24 -2.44 8.23 -0.94
CA LEU A 24 -1.92 8.77 0.32
C LEU A 24 -0.71 9.69 0.09
N LEU A 25 0.19 9.33 -0.81
CA LEU A 25 1.30 10.18 -1.24
C LEU A 25 0.79 11.42 -1.98
N GLY A 26 -0.16 11.26 -2.90
CA GLY A 26 -0.77 12.38 -3.62
C GLY A 26 -1.49 13.35 -2.69
N GLY A 27 -2.25 12.82 -1.72
CA GLY A 27 -2.90 13.62 -0.68
C GLY A 27 -1.91 14.33 0.24
N GLY A 28 -0.85 13.63 0.65
CA GLY A 28 0.25 14.21 1.44
C GLY A 28 0.98 15.33 0.70
N PHE A 29 1.23 15.15 -0.61
CA PHE A 29 1.82 16.18 -1.45
C PHE A 29 0.89 17.39 -1.62
N ALA A 30 -0.40 17.18 -1.85
CA ALA A 30 -1.37 18.27 -1.95
C ALA A 30 -1.44 19.09 -0.65
N LEU A 31 -1.44 18.43 0.51
CA LEU A 31 -1.40 19.10 1.81
C LEU A 31 -0.09 19.84 2.03
N TYR A 32 1.04 19.26 1.62
CA TYR A 32 2.34 19.94 1.65
C TYR A 32 2.31 21.23 0.83
N MET A 33 1.78 21.22 -0.40
CA MET A 33 1.70 22.41 -1.26
C MET A 33 0.90 23.57 -0.66
N VAL A 34 -0.05 23.28 0.24
CA VAL A 34 -0.90 24.30 0.89
C VAL A 34 -0.35 24.74 2.24
N THR A 35 0.35 23.86 2.96
CA THR A 35 0.77 24.09 4.35
C THR A 35 2.28 24.30 4.51
N ASP A 36 3.07 23.99 3.49
CA ASP A 36 4.54 23.91 3.49
C ASP A 36 5.13 23.00 4.59
N GLN A 37 4.32 22.11 5.15
CA GLN A 37 4.74 21.16 6.19
C GLN A 37 5.16 19.83 5.57
N LEU A 38 6.46 19.54 5.59
CA LEU A 38 7.01 18.25 5.11
C LEU A 38 6.44 17.02 5.84
N ALA A 39 5.88 17.21 7.05
CA ALA A 39 5.23 16.16 7.81
C ALA A 39 4.09 15.47 7.03
N TRP A 40 3.39 16.18 6.13
CA TRP A 40 2.31 15.59 5.32
C TRP A 40 2.83 14.62 4.26
N LEU A 41 3.97 14.94 3.63
CA LEU A 41 4.64 14.04 2.69
C LEU A 41 5.15 12.78 3.39
N ILE A 42 5.82 12.97 4.53
CA ILE A 42 6.36 11.87 5.32
C ILE A 42 5.21 10.98 5.83
N GLY A 43 4.15 11.60 6.36
CA GLY A 43 2.96 10.89 6.83
C GLY A 43 2.29 10.09 5.72
N GLY A 44 2.11 10.69 4.53
CA GLY A 44 1.56 10.01 3.36
C GLY A 44 2.38 8.78 2.96
N ALA A 45 3.71 8.91 2.91
CA ALA A 45 4.61 7.81 2.58
C ALA A 45 4.60 6.68 3.62
N VAL A 46 4.63 7.02 4.91
CA VAL A 46 4.65 6.04 6.00
C VAL A 46 3.32 5.29 6.08
N ILE A 47 2.19 6.01 6.02
CA ILE A 47 0.85 5.39 6.09
C ILE A 47 0.60 4.57 4.82
N GLY A 48 0.95 5.08 3.64
CA GLY A 48 0.81 4.37 2.37
C GLY A 48 1.59 3.07 2.35
N GLY A 49 2.87 3.11 2.74
CA GLY A 49 3.70 1.92 2.87
C GLY A 49 3.16 0.91 3.88
N ALA A 50 2.66 1.36 5.03
CA ALA A 50 2.05 0.48 6.03
C ALA A 50 0.79 -0.22 5.48
N VAL A 51 -0.09 0.50 4.80
CA VAL A 51 -1.29 -0.06 4.17
C VAL A 51 -0.91 -1.08 3.09
N PHE A 52 0.10 -0.78 2.27
CA PHE A 52 0.60 -1.70 1.24
C PHE A 52 1.06 -3.03 1.85
N VAL A 53 1.88 -2.97 2.91
CA VAL A 53 2.38 -4.17 3.62
C VAL A 53 1.24 -4.97 4.25
N LEU A 54 0.26 -4.30 4.86
CA LEU A 54 -0.91 -4.96 5.46
C LEU A 54 -1.76 -5.68 4.40
N LEU A 55 -1.94 -5.10 3.22
CA LEU A 55 -2.68 -5.74 2.13
C LEU A 55 -1.95 -6.96 1.58
N LEU A 56 -0.62 -6.88 1.44
CA LEU A 56 0.21 -8.04 1.08
C LEU A 56 0.13 -9.15 2.13
N ALA A 57 0.17 -8.80 3.42
CA ALA A 57 0.03 -9.77 4.50
C ALA A 57 -1.35 -10.45 4.48
N GLN A 58 -2.43 -9.71 4.23
CA GLN A 58 -3.78 -10.26 4.10
C GLN A 58 -3.92 -11.20 2.90
N ALA A 59 -3.25 -10.91 1.78
CA ALA A 59 -3.20 -11.80 0.62
C ALA A 59 -2.28 -13.03 0.83
N GLY A 60 -1.74 -13.21 2.04
CA GLY A 60 -0.87 -14.32 2.34
C GLY A 60 0.47 -14.27 1.61
N ALA A 61 0.96 -13.08 1.25
CA ALA A 61 2.27 -12.93 0.62
C ALA A 61 3.42 -13.42 1.53
N PHE A 62 3.23 -13.36 2.86
CA PHE A 62 4.25 -13.72 3.86
C PHE A 62 3.99 -15.07 4.53
N THR A 63 2.89 -15.77 4.22
CA THR A 63 2.61 -17.10 4.78
C THR A 63 3.17 -18.18 3.88
N HIS A 64 4.31 -18.77 4.26
CA HIS A 64 4.81 -19.98 3.61
C HIS A 64 4.04 -21.18 4.19
N LYS A 65 3.16 -21.80 3.39
CA LYS A 65 2.67 -23.15 3.72
C LYS A 65 3.76 -24.13 3.27
N PRO A 66 4.36 -24.93 4.17
CA PRO A 66 5.24 -26.03 3.78
C PRO A 66 4.48 -27.09 2.98
#